data_AF-A0A7I8VPB6-F1
#
_entry.id   AF-A0A7I8VPB6-F1
#
_cell.length_a   1.000
_cell.length_b   1.000
_cell.length_c   1.000
_cell.angle_alpha   90.00
_cell.angle_beta   90.00
_cell.angle_gamma   90.00
#
_symmetry.space_group_name_H-M   'P 1'
#
loop_
_entity.id
_entity.type
_entity.pdbx_description
1 polymer ?
#
loop_
_entity_poly.entity_id
_entity_poly.type
_entity_poly.pdbx_seq_one_letter_code
_entity_poly.pdbx_strand_id
1 'polypeptide(L)'
;MYSNNSRSSKKSFDDEKELQIGTIGKSKTKHKQSHISTESLPSVNPDWIKSMDKKELEKKFKQAMESMNINYDDKKFKEETMRQIVISHYARQQHQDVSSFVEELENPNLDLKRRETLLRETAVTLRSSPLESIEKFKNLGGLSTVLKQMENVYSRSFQDFENYKPILLECLKALKSYSNNKIGLTDVLNNDEAINLICRAVDPHDANCMLEAVRLISVFCIVPPSGHRKVLAGLTDCSMTTKKPRFTPIIEGLTLKPENATLTTVCLQLINCLITYAEDLDFRVHLRNEFYRYGLREYMDTAEKKIDCYHKDIQTQIQGFVGVRNEDAEDYATRAQGVMEELKYPFVDFYD
;
A
#
# COMPACT_ATOMS: atom_id res chain seq x y z
N MET A 1 -6.53 8.57 -53.27
CA MET A 1 -5.70 7.49 -52.71
C MET A 1 -5.37 7.84 -51.26
N TYR A 2 -6.23 7.39 -50.35
CA TYR A 2 -6.02 7.47 -48.91
C TYR A 2 -5.35 6.17 -48.46
N SER A 3 -4.23 6.24 -47.75
CA SER A 3 -3.84 5.20 -46.79
C SER A 3 -2.74 5.71 -45.84
N ASN A 4 -3.13 5.82 -44.57
CA ASN A 4 -2.43 5.36 -43.37
C ASN A 4 -0.97 5.73 -43.14
N ASN A 5 -0.71 6.57 -42.13
CA ASN A 5 0.16 6.15 -41.02
C ASN A 5 -0.06 7.00 -39.74
N SER A 6 -1.08 6.65 -38.95
CA SER A 6 -1.28 7.17 -37.59
C SER A 6 -1.33 5.99 -36.61
N ARG A 7 -0.18 5.36 -36.37
CA ARG A 7 -0.01 4.30 -35.36
C ARG A 7 1.43 4.27 -34.85
N SER A 8 1.85 5.32 -34.13
CA SER A 8 3.11 5.30 -33.37
C SER A 8 3.13 6.42 -32.32
N SER A 9 2.33 6.29 -31.27
CA SER A 9 2.50 7.08 -30.03
C SER A 9 1.69 6.53 -28.84
N LYS A 10 0.68 5.68 -29.08
CA LYS A 10 -0.10 4.99 -28.03
C LYS A 10 0.64 3.89 -27.24
N LYS A 11 1.96 3.72 -27.41
CA LYS A 11 2.71 2.57 -26.85
C LYS A 11 3.81 2.96 -25.85
N SER A 12 3.84 4.21 -25.37
CA SER A 12 4.93 4.68 -24.49
C SER A 12 4.47 5.37 -23.19
N PHE A 13 3.19 5.27 -22.80
CA PHE A 13 2.68 5.89 -21.56
C PHE A 13 2.10 4.87 -20.55
N ASP A 14 1.66 3.70 -21.01
CA ASP A 14 1.22 2.63 -20.10
C ASP A 14 2.38 1.95 -19.37
N ASP A 15 3.58 1.96 -19.97
CA ASP A 15 4.78 1.34 -19.38
C ASP A 15 5.45 2.24 -18.30
N GLU A 16 5.22 3.56 -18.33
CA GLU A 16 5.77 4.49 -17.32
C GLU A 16 4.95 4.52 -16.02
N LYS A 17 3.66 4.13 -16.05
CA LYS A 17 2.87 3.88 -14.84
C LYS A 17 3.44 2.74 -13.98
N GLU A 18 4.24 1.86 -14.57
CA GLU A 18 4.77 0.66 -13.91
C GLU A 18 6.15 0.85 -13.25
N LEU A 19 6.76 2.04 -13.34
CA LEU A 19 8.19 2.23 -12.99
C LEU A 19 8.45 2.94 -11.65
N GLN A 20 7.42 3.30 -10.88
CA GLN A 20 7.61 3.98 -9.58
C GLN A 20 6.77 3.44 -8.44
N ILE A 21 6.69 2.12 -8.27
CA ILE A 21 6.24 1.52 -7.02
C ILE A 21 7.12 0.31 -6.76
N GLY A 22 7.96 0.40 -5.72
CA GLY A 22 8.75 -0.73 -5.26
C GLY A 22 7.86 -1.96 -5.05
N THR A 23 8.18 -3.03 -5.77
CA THR A 23 7.76 -4.43 -5.60
C THR A 23 6.42 -4.69 -4.89
N ILE A 24 5.34 -4.04 -5.30
CA ILE A 24 3.98 -4.44 -4.91
C ILE A 24 3.09 -4.19 -6.12
N GLY A 25 2.62 -5.26 -6.77
CA GLY A 25 1.51 -5.17 -7.72
C GLY A 25 1.65 -5.84 -9.10
N LYS A 26 2.75 -6.52 -9.44
CA LYS A 26 2.78 -7.34 -10.67
C LYS A 26 2.58 -8.83 -10.39
N SER A 27 1.31 -9.20 -10.20
CA SER A 27 0.86 -10.59 -10.35
C SER A 27 -0.25 -10.65 -11.41
N LYS A 28 0.14 -10.51 -12.69
CA LYS A 28 -0.66 -11.07 -13.79
C LYS A 28 -0.17 -12.50 -14.06
N THR A 29 -0.49 -13.40 -13.15
CA THR A 29 -0.49 -14.84 -13.43
C THR A 29 -1.77 -15.43 -12.86
N LYS A 30 -2.59 -16.03 -13.73
CA LYS A 30 -3.70 -16.89 -13.34
C LYS A 30 -3.12 -18.14 -12.65
N HIS A 31 -2.76 -18.04 -11.38
CA HIS A 31 -2.49 -19.23 -10.57
C HIS A 31 -3.82 -19.79 -10.08
N LYS A 32 -4.17 -20.97 -10.57
CA LYS A 32 -5.17 -21.83 -9.93
C LYS A 32 -4.72 -22.03 -8.49
N GLN A 33 -5.51 -21.58 -7.52
CA GLN A 33 -5.36 -21.99 -6.13
C GLN A 33 -5.64 -23.49 -6.05
N SER A 34 -4.58 -24.29 -6.01
CA SER A 34 -4.64 -25.62 -5.42
C SER A 34 -4.24 -25.49 -3.96
N HIS A 35 -5.08 -26.00 -3.06
CA HIS A 35 -4.64 -26.31 -1.69
C HIS A 35 -3.47 -27.28 -1.78
N ILE A 36 -2.25 -26.77 -1.58
CA ILE A 36 -1.06 -27.61 -1.44
C ILE A 36 -0.99 -27.95 0.04
N SER A 37 -1.38 -29.16 0.41
CA SER A 37 -1.03 -29.71 1.73
C SER A 37 0.49 -29.77 1.80
N THR A 38 1.14 -28.83 2.50
CA THR A 38 2.59 -28.86 2.63
C THR A 38 2.99 -29.78 3.77
N GLU A 39 3.83 -30.76 3.44
CA GLU A 39 4.48 -31.62 4.42
C GLU A 39 5.48 -30.77 5.23
N SER A 40 5.36 -30.76 6.56
CA SER A 40 6.20 -29.94 7.44
C SER A 40 7.66 -30.33 7.32
N LEU A 41 8.54 -29.37 6.99
CA LEU A 41 9.96 -29.63 6.81
C LEU A 41 10.71 -29.62 8.16
N PRO A 42 11.75 -30.45 8.35
CA PRO A 42 12.56 -30.41 9.57
C PRO A 42 13.31 -29.08 9.71
N SER A 43 13.14 -28.37 10.83
CA SER A 43 13.83 -27.10 11.11
C SER A 43 15.27 -27.27 11.60
N VAL A 44 15.62 -28.45 12.12
CA VAL A 44 16.91 -28.72 12.77
C VAL A 44 17.81 -29.56 11.85
N ASN A 45 19.05 -29.11 11.72
CA ASN A 45 20.12 -29.65 10.86
C ASN A 45 19.78 -29.75 9.35
N PRO A 46 20.23 -28.80 8.50
CA PRO A 46 19.96 -28.80 7.06
C PRO A 46 20.69 -29.89 6.26
N ASP A 47 21.40 -30.82 6.90
CA ASP A 47 22.09 -31.92 6.21
C ASP A 47 21.13 -32.80 5.38
N TRP A 48 19.85 -32.91 5.77
CA TRP A 48 18.82 -33.58 4.98
C TRP A 48 18.58 -32.91 3.61
N ILE A 49 18.87 -31.62 3.47
CA ILE A 49 18.73 -30.89 2.20
C ILE A 49 19.90 -31.24 1.25
N LYS A 50 21.09 -31.53 1.81
CA LYS A 50 22.27 -31.91 1.02
C LYS A 50 22.15 -33.32 0.44
N SER A 51 21.35 -34.18 1.06
CA SER A 51 21.10 -35.54 0.59
C SER A 51 20.01 -35.66 -0.49
N MET A 52 19.33 -34.56 -0.83
CA MET A 52 18.25 -34.55 -1.83
C MET A 52 18.78 -34.70 -3.25
N ASP A 53 18.02 -35.38 -4.11
CA ASP A 53 18.30 -35.37 -5.54
C ASP A 53 17.93 -34.00 -6.18
N LYS A 54 18.43 -33.73 -7.38
CA LYS A 54 18.20 -32.43 -8.04
C LYS A 54 16.73 -32.15 -8.33
N LYS A 55 15.90 -33.17 -8.55
CA LYS A 55 14.48 -33.01 -8.85
C LYS A 55 13.68 -32.69 -7.60
N GLU A 56 14.01 -33.34 -6.49
CA GLU A 56 13.42 -33.12 -5.18
C GLU A 56 13.79 -31.74 -4.64
N LEU A 57 15.07 -31.36 -4.73
CA LEU A 57 15.56 -30.03 -4.37
C LEU A 57 14.79 -28.95 -5.14
N GLU A 58 14.62 -29.12 -6.45
CA GLU A 58 13.87 -28.18 -7.28
C GLU A 58 12.39 -28.10 -6.89
N LYS A 59 11.76 -29.24 -6.62
CA LYS A 59 10.36 -29.29 -6.18
C LYS A 59 10.17 -28.55 -4.85
N LYS A 60 11.02 -28.82 -3.85
CA LYS A 60 10.95 -28.18 -2.52
C LYS A 60 11.31 -26.70 -2.59
N PHE A 61 12.25 -26.31 -3.45
CA PHE A 61 12.57 -24.91 -3.70
C PHE A 61 11.37 -24.14 -4.28
N LYS A 62 10.72 -24.68 -5.32
CA LYS A 62 9.50 -24.08 -5.89
C LYS A 62 8.40 -23.94 -4.86
N GLN A 63 8.16 -25.00 -4.09
CA GLN A 63 7.20 -24.99 -3.00
C GLN A 63 7.51 -23.89 -1.98
N ALA A 64 8.77 -23.74 -1.55
CA ALA A 64 9.17 -22.69 -0.62
C ALA A 64 8.93 -21.27 -1.20
N MET A 65 9.23 -21.05 -2.48
CA MET A 65 9.03 -19.76 -3.13
C MET A 65 7.55 -19.41 -3.29
N GLU A 66 6.72 -20.39 -3.69
CA GLU A 66 5.27 -20.26 -3.77
C GLU A 66 4.68 -19.95 -2.38
N SER A 67 5.07 -20.72 -1.36
CA SER A 67 4.60 -20.53 0.01
C SER A 67 5.02 -19.20 0.62
N MET A 68 6.18 -18.63 0.27
CA MET A 68 6.61 -17.31 0.75
C MET A 68 6.15 -16.15 -0.16
N ASN A 69 5.36 -16.43 -1.20
CA ASN A 69 4.89 -15.46 -2.17
C ASN A 69 6.03 -14.65 -2.85
N ILE A 70 7.16 -15.31 -3.14
CA ILE A 70 8.34 -14.69 -3.73
C ILE A 70 8.37 -14.95 -5.23
N ASN A 71 8.30 -13.88 -6.03
CA ASN A 71 8.62 -13.97 -7.45
C ASN A 71 10.14 -13.98 -7.66
N TYR A 72 10.63 -14.88 -8.51
CA TYR A 72 12.07 -15.06 -8.72
C TYR A 72 12.44 -15.30 -10.17
N ASP A 73 13.68 -14.90 -10.50
CA ASP A 73 14.31 -15.22 -11.77
C ASP A 73 15.15 -16.48 -11.59
N ASP A 74 14.84 -17.53 -12.36
CA ASP A 74 15.59 -18.79 -12.38
C ASP A 74 17.10 -18.57 -12.58
N LYS A 75 17.50 -17.49 -13.27
CA LYS A 75 18.91 -17.15 -13.48
C LYS A 75 19.63 -16.74 -12.21
N LYS A 76 18.92 -16.17 -11.22
CA LYS A 76 19.49 -15.77 -9.93
C LYS A 76 19.69 -16.95 -8.98
N PHE A 77 18.91 -18.02 -9.14
CA PHE A 77 18.95 -19.22 -8.28
C PHE A 77 19.44 -20.44 -9.04
N LYS A 78 20.51 -20.29 -9.83
CA LYS A 78 21.12 -21.41 -10.58
C LYS A 78 21.89 -22.37 -9.69
N GLU A 79 22.51 -21.85 -8.63
CA GLU A 79 23.34 -22.64 -7.73
C GLU A 79 22.48 -23.45 -6.74
N GLU A 80 22.78 -24.75 -6.60
CA GLU A 80 22.07 -25.65 -5.68
C GLU A 80 22.19 -25.17 -4.23
N THR A 81 23.34 -24.62 -3.84
CA THR A 81 23.59 -24.02 -2.52
C THR A 81 22.60 -22.88 -2.21
N MET A 82 22.29 -22.03 -3.19
CA MET A 82 21.30 -20.95 -3.01
C MET A 82 19.90 -21.52 -2.80
N ARG A 83 19.51 -22.56 -3.55
CA ARG A 83 18.22 -23.25 -3.37
C ARG A 83 18.13 -23.91 -2.00
N GLN A 84 19.21 -24.55 -1.55
CA GLN A 84 19.30 -25.16 -0.22
C GLN A 84 19.14 -24.13 0.90
N ILE A 85 19.76 -22.95 0.76
CA ILE A 85 19.60 -21.84 1.73
C ILE A 85 18.14 -21.40 1.82
N VAL A 86 17.45 -21.25 0.69
CA VAL A 86 16.03 -20.87 0.65
C VAL A 86 15.15 -21.92 1.32
N ILE A 87 15.35 -23.21 1.00
CA ILE A 87 14.60 -24.31 1.63
C ILE A 87 14.86 -24.35 3.13
N SER A 88 16.13 -24.20 3.55
CA SER A 88 16.50 -24.15 4.97
C SER A 88 15.86 -22.96 5.68
N HIS A 89 15.81 -21.78 5.04
CA HIS A 89 15.12 -20.61 5.58
C HIS A 89 13.63 -20.87 5.73
N TYR A 90 12.97 -21.36 4.67
CA TYR A 90 11.56 -21.71 4.67
C TYR A 90 11.20 -22.71 5.77
N ALA A 91 12.01 -23.76 5.93
CA ALA A 91 11.84 -24.74 7.01
C ALA A 91 11.90 -24.08 8.39
N ARG A 92 12.83 -23.15 8.65
CA ARG A 92 12.83 -22.42 9.94
C ARG A 92 11.58 -21.56 10.14
N GLN A 93 11.08 -20.92 9.09
CA GLN A 93 9.90 -20.06 9.19
C GLN A 93 8.61 -20.85 9.44
N GLN A 94 8.48 -22.08 8.92
CA GLN A 94 7.33 -22.95 9.21
C GLN A 94 7.19 -23.28 10.71
N HIS A 95 8.28 -23.23 11.48
CA HIS A 95 8.29 -23.53 12.91
C HIS A 95 8.17 -22.29 13.79
N GLN A 96 8.05 -21.09 13.22
CA GLN A 96 7.73 -19.90 14.02
C GLN A 96 6.26 -19.94 14.44
N ASP A 97 6.01 -19.92 15.75
CA ASP A 97 4.65 -19.99 16.27
C ASP A 97 4.00 -18.60 16.33
N VAL A 98 3.22 -18.30 15.29
CA VAL A 98 2.39 -17.10 15.22
C VAL A 98 1.27 -17.05 16.28
N SER A 99 0.93 -18.19 16.91
CA SER A 99 -0.14 -18.25 17.93
C SER A 99 0.26 -17.56 19.22
N SER A 100 1.51 -17.80 19.66
CA SER A 100 2.10 -17.14 20.82
C SER A 100 1.97 -15.62 20.80
N PHE A 101 2.12 -14.97 19.64
CA PHE A 101 1.99 -13.52 19.52
C PHE A 101 0.57 -13.03 19.83
N VAL A 102 -0.44 -13.76 19.35
CA VAL A 102 -1.85 -13.41 19.58
C VAL A 102 -2.16 -13.56 21.07
N GLU A 103 -1.82 -14.71 21.66
CA GLU A 103 -2.07 -15.00 23.07
C GLU A 103 -1.36 -14.01 24.02
N GLU A 104 -0.09 -13.71 23.76
CA GLU A 104 0.68 -12.80 24.61
C GLU A 104 0.22 -11.34 24.46
N LEU A 105 -0.17 -10.89 23.26
CA LEU A 105 -0.71 -9.54 23.05
C LEU A 105 -2.09 -9.34 23.70
N GLU A 106 -2.89 -10.40 23.81
CA GLU A 106 -4.18 -10.36 24.51
C GLU A 106 -4.05 -10.30 26.03
N ASN A 107 -2.86 -10.58 26.60
CA ASN A 107 -2.63 -10.44 28.03
C ASN A 107 -2.77 -8.97 28.48
N PRO A 108 -3.74 -8.64 29.35
CA PRO A 108 -3.96 -7.27 29.81
C PRO A 108 -2.82 -6.74 30.69
N ASN A 109 -2.07 -7.64 31.33
CA ASN A 109 -0.98 -7.31 32.25
C ASN A 109 0.39 -7.20 31.55
N LEU A 110 0.44 -7.34 30.22
CA LEU A 110 1.69 -7.22 29.49
C LEU A 110 2.21 -5.79 29.56
N ASP A 111 3.45 -5.64 30.03
CA ASP A 111 4.09 -4.33 30.17
C ASP A 111 4.27 -3.65 28.82
N LEU A 112 4.31 -2.32 28.84
CA LEU A 112 4.32 -1.47 27.64
C LEU A 112 5.51 -1.78 26.72
N LYS A 113 6.69 -2.01 27.30
CA LYS A 113 7.94 -2.22 26.55
C LYS A 113 7.97 -3.60 25.92
N ARG A 114 7.48 -4.63 26.63
CA ARG A 114 7.30 -5.97 26.08
C ARG A 114 6.25 -5.95 24.98
N ARG A 115 5.14 -5.23 25.15
CA ARG A 115 4.10 -5.07 24.12
C ARG A 115 4.66 -4.45 22.83
N GLU A 116 5.45 -3.39 22.95
CA GLU A 116 6.17 -2.79 21.80
C GLU A 116 7.12 -3.79 21.13
N THR A 117 7.92 -4.51 21.94
CA THR A 117 8.88 -5.51 21.44
C THR A 117 8.17 -6.67 20.73
N LEU A 118 7.07 -7.15 21.28
CA LEU A 118 6.28 -8.25 20.75
C LEU A 118 5.61 -7.88 19.42
N LEU A 119 5.10 -6.65 19.29
CA LEU A 119 4.57 -6.13 18.03
C LEU A 119 5.67 -6.01 16.96
N ARG A 120 6.87 -5.59 17.35
CA ARG A 120 8.03 -5.55 16.46
C ARG A 120 8.42 -6.95 15.99
N GLU A 121 8.48 -7.93 16.90
CA GLU A 121 8.72 -9.34 16.60
C GLU A 121 7.66 -9.88 15.64
N THR A 122 6.38 -9.60 15.93
CA THR A 122 5.24 -9.94 15.06
C THR A 122 5.43 -9.36 13.65
N ALA A 123 5.78 -8.07 13.54
CA ALA A 123 6.01 -7.42 12.25
C ALA A 123 7.19 -8.04 11.47
N VAL A 124 8.25 -8.46 12.15
CA VAL A 124 9.39 -9.13 11.51
C VAL A 124 9.00 -10.53 11.05
N THR A 125 8.35 -11.31 11.90
CA THR A 125 7.92 -12.68 11.59
C THR A 125 6.92 -12.72 10.43
N LEU A 126 5.87 -11.89 10.46
CA LEU A 126 4.85 -11.89 9.40
C LEU A 126 5.44 -11.52 8.03
N ARG A 127 6.53 -10.75 7.98
CA ARG A 127 7.16 -10.35 6.71
C ARG A 127 7.75 -11.52 5.94
N SER A 128 8.35 -12.49 6.64
CA SER A 128 9.03 -13.65 6.06
C SER A 128 8.27 -14.97 6.25
N SER A 129 7.07 -14.91 6.81
CA SER A 129 6.25 -16.08 7.09
C SER A 129 5.65 -16.69 5.82
N PRO A 130 5.56 -18.03 5.74
CA PRO A 130 4.75 -18.71 4.73
C PRO A 130 3.28 -18.27 4.77
N LEU A 131 2.58 -18.36 3.64
CA LEU A 131 1.16 -18.05 3.50
C LEU A 131 0.28 -18.86 4.48
N GLU A 132 0.67 -20.09 4.81
CA GLU A 132 -0.01 -20.93 5.81
C GLU A 132 0.04 -20.32 7.21
N SER A 133 1.19 -19.76 7.61
CA SER A 133 1.33 -19.07 8.90
C SER A 133 0.54 -17.76 8.90
N ILE A 134 0.46 -17.06 7.76
CA ILE A 134 -0.41 -15.89 7.61
C ILE A 134 -1.89 -16.28 7.75
N GLU A 135 -2.31 -17.38 7.14
CA GLU A 135 -3.68 -17.90 7.26
C GLU A 135 -3.98 -18.36 8.69
N LYS A 136 -3.02 -18.99 9.37
CA LYS A 136 -3.12 -19.32 10.80
C LYS A 136 -3.29 -18.05 11.64
N PHE A 137 -2.46 -17.03 11.43
CA PHE A 137 -2.56 -15.75 12.14
C PHE A 137 -3.93 -15.09 11.93
N LYS A 138 -4.45 -15.12 10.69
CA LYS A 138 -5.80 -14.67 10.36
C LYS A 138 -6.87 -15.41 11.17
N ASN A 139 -6.84 -16.75 11.13
CA ASN A 139 -7.85 -17.60 11.78
C ASN A 139 -7.85 -17.47 13.31
N LEU A 140 -6.71 -17.09 13.90
CA LEU A 140 -6.59 -16.80 15.33
C LEU A 140 -7.06 -15.38 15.71
N GLY A 141 -7.57 -14.57 14.77
CA GLY A 141 -7.98 -13.19 15.07
C GLY A 141 -6.78 -12.24 15.25
N GLY A 142 -5.65 -12.54 14.62
CA GLY A 142 -4.44 -11.73 14.73
C GLY A 142 -4.62 -10.28 14.26
N LEU A 143 -5.40 -10.04 13.20
CA LEU A 143 -5.77 -8.69 12.78
C LEU A 143 -6.48 -7.93 13.91
N SER A 144 -7.58 -8.48 14.43
CA SER A 144 -8.34 -7.88 15.54
C SER A 144 -7.46 -7.62 16.76
N THR A 145 -6.51 -8.51 17.06
CA THR A 145 -5.58 -8.35 18.17
C THR A 145 -4.67 -7.12 18.00
N VAL A 146 -4.16 -6.88 16.78
CA VAL A 146 -3.38 -5.68 16.47
C VAL A 146 -4.24 -4.42 16.50
N LEU A 147 -5.48 -4.47 15.98
CA LEU A 147 -6.40 -3.32 16.00
C LEU A 147 -6.76 -2.90 17.44
N LYS A 148 -7.04 -3.86 18.33
CA LYS A 148 -7.24 -3.61 19.76
C LYS A 148 -6.05 -2.84 20.37
N GLN A 149 -4.81 -3.12 19.95
CA GLN A 149 -3.65 -2.36 20.42
C GLN A 149 -3.69 -0.90 19.93
N MET A 150 -4.06 -0.67 18.67
CA MET A 150 -4.21 0.69 18.13
C MET A 150 -5.33 1.46 18.85
N GLU A 151 -6.49 0.84 19.06
CA GLU A 151 -7.60 1.43 19.84
C GLU A 151 -7.18 1.80 21.26
N ASN A 152 -6.42 0.91 21.92
CA ASN A 152 -5.88 1.17 23.25
C ASN A 152 -4.96 2.39 23.27
N VAL A 153 -4.17 2.61 22.21
CA VAL A 153 -3.32 3.82 22.06
C VAL A 153 -4.21 5.05 21.90
N TYR A 154 -5.21 5.01 21.03
CA TYR A 154 -6.10 6.14 20.76
C TYR A 154 -7.06 6.50 21.89
N SER A 155 -7.28 5.58 22.83
CA SER A 155 -8.12 5.79 24.01
C SER A 155 -7.35 6.46 25.16
N ARG A 156 -6.04 6.69 25.01
CA ARG A 156 -5.21 7.31 26.04
C ARG A 156 -5.39 8.82 26.12
N SER A 157 -5.12 9.36 27.31
CA SER A 157 -5.02 10.79 27.52
C SER A 157 -3.90 11.37 26.65
N PHE A 158 -3.93 12.68 26.38
CA PHE A 158 -2.87 13.34 25.60
C PHE A 158 -1.48 13.17 26.24
N GLN A 159 -1.40 13.17 27.58
CA GLN A 159 -0.14 13.00 28.31
C GLN A 159 0.43 11.58 28.18
N ASP A 160 -0.46 10.58 28.18
CA ASP A 160 -0.05 9.18 28.04
C ASP A 160 0.26 8.83 26.59
N PHE A 161 -0.41 9.46 25.62
CA PHE A 161 -0.32 9.12 24.20
C PHE A 161 1.12 9.10 23.68
N GLU A 162 1.98 10.02 24.11
CA GLU A 162 3.40 10.05 23.72
C GLU A 162 4.15 8.76 24.07
N ASN A 163 3.86 8.15 25.22
CA ASN A 163 4.47 6.88 25.64
C ASN A 163 3.95 5.69 24.80
N TYR A 164 2.78 5.84 24.17
CA TYR A 164 2.11 4.80 23.40
C TYR A 164 2.36 4.93 21.88
N LYS A 165 2.94 6.03 21.38
CA LYS A 165 3.34 6.18 19.97
C LYS A 165 4.21 5.05 19.44
N PRO A 166 5.22 4.51 20.17
CA PRO A 166 6.01 3.38 19.70
C PRO A 166 5.16 2.14 19.41
N ILE A 167 4.11 1.89 20.22
CA ILE A 167 3.17 0.79 20.00
C ILE A 167 2.38 1.00 18.71
N LEU A 168 1.86 2.21 18.48
CA LEU A 168 1.14 2.53 17.25
C LEU A 168 2.02 2.31 16.01
N LEU A 169 3.27 2.76 16.06
CA LEU A 169 4.23 2.57 14.98
C LEU A 169 4.49 1.08 14.69
N GLU A 170 4.68 0.26 15.72
CA GLU A 170 4.90 -1.18 15.53
C GLU A 170 3.60 -1.89 15.07
N CYS A 171 2.41 -1.43 15.47
CA CYS A 171 1.15 -1.92 14.91
C CYS A 171 1.05 -1.65 13.40
N LEU A 172 1.36 -0.43 12.95
CA LEU A 172 1.35 -0.08 11.52
C LEU A 172 2.36 -0.92 10.74
N LYS A 173 3.57 -1.14 11.28
CA LYS A 173 4.57 -2.03 10.67
C LYS A 173 4.09 -3.49 10.63
N ALA A 174 3.41 -3.97 11.66
CA ALA A 174 2.84 -5.31 11.69
C ALA A 174 1.74 -5.48 10.64
N LEU A 175 0.82 -4.51 10.52
CA LEU A 175 -0.21 -4.49 9.49
C LEU A 175 0.39 -4.42 8.07
N LYS A 176 1.47 -3.68 7.88
CA LYS A 176 2.21 -3.64 6.61
C LYS A 176 2.83 -4.99 6.27
N SER A 177 3.48 -5.64 7.23
CA SER A 177 4.03 -6.98 7.02
C SER A 177 2.92 -8.00 6.77
N TYR A 178 1.80 -7.94 7.49
CA TYR A 178 0.64 -8.80 7.29
C TYR A 178 0.01 -8.62 5.90
N SER A 179 -0.09 -7.37 5.43
CA SER A 179 -0.69 -7.00 4.15
C SER A 179 0.24 -7.17 2.94
N ASN A 180 1.44 -7.74 3.12
CA ASN A 180 2.40 -7.94 2.03
C ASN A 180 2.01 -9.07 1.05
N ASN A 181 0.89 -9.75 1.31
CA ASN A 181 0.37 -10.87 0.55
C ASN A 181 -1.15 -10.71 0.42
N LYS A 182 -1.75 -11.47 -0.51
CA LYS A 182 -3.19 -11.36 -0.81
C LYS A 182 -4.09 -11.68 0.39
N ILE A 183 -3.71 -12.62 1.25
CA ILE A 183 -4.52 -13.05 2.40
C ILE A 183 -4.69 -11.89 3.37
N GLY A 184 -3.58 -11.35 3.88
CA GLY A 184 -3.63 -10.24 4.84
C GLY A 184 -4.13 -8.93 4.23
N LEU A 185 -3.78 -8.63 2.98
CA LEU A 185 -4.29 -7.45 2.27
C LEU A 185 -5.81 -7.47 2.15
N THR A 186 -6.39 -8.61 1.76
CA THR A 186 -7.84 -8.76 1.61
C THR A 186 -8.53 -8.72 2.98
N ASP A 187 -7.90 -9.30 4.00
CA ASP A 187 -8.41 -9.31 5.37
C ASP A 187 -8.51 -7.89 5.95
N VAL A 188 -7.46 -7.09 5.81
CA VAL A 188 -7.45 -5.68 6.22
C VAL A 188 -8.45 -4.85 5.41
N LEU A 189 -8.48 -4.99 4.09
CA LEU A 189 -9.40 -4.23 3.23
C LEU A 189 -10.88 -4.55 3.49
N ASN A 190 -11.20 -5.76 3.97
CA ASN A 190 -12.56 -6.15 4.32
C ASN A 190 -12.98 -5.69 5.72
N ASN A 191 -12.07 -5.12 6.51
CA ASN A 191 -12.33 -4.60 7.84
C ASN A 191 -12.27 -3.06 7.81
N ASP A 192 -13.43 -2.40 7.84
CA ASP A 192 -13.50 -0.93 7.76
C ASP A 192 -12.87 -0.23 8.97
N GLU A 193 -12.96 -0.84 10.16
CA GLU A 193 -12.31 -0.35 11.37
C GLU A 193 -10.78 -0.34 11.23
N ALA A 194 -10.19 -1.35 10.58
CA ALA A 194 -8.77 -1.39 10.28
C ALA A 194 -8.34 -0.18 9.45
N ILE A 195 -9.09 0.13 8.38
CA ILE A 195 -8.81 1.27 7.50
C ILE A 195 -8.95 2.58 8.28
N ASN A 196 -10.02 2.72 9.07
CA ASN A 196 -10.27 3.91 9.87
C ASN A 196 -9.17 4.18 10.91
N LEU A 197 -8.71 3.13 11.61
CA LEU A 197 -7.60 3.23 12.56
C LEU A 197 -6.27 3.60 11.87
N ILE A 198 -5.99 3.07 10.68
CA ILE A 198 -4.80 3.45 9.91
C ILE A 198 -4.92 4.90 9.42
N CYS A 199 -6.08 5.32 8.91
CA CYS A 199 -6.32 6.71 8.51
C CYS A 199 -6.15 7.69 9.69
N ARG A 200 -6.52 7.30 10.91
CA ARG A 200 -6.32 8.11 12.12
C ARG A 200 -4.85 8.29 12.48
N ALA A 201 -3.95 7.42 12.01
CA ALA A 201 -2.51 7.56 12.18
C ALA A 201 -1.87 8.55 11.19
N VAL A 202 -2.64 9.13 10.26
CA VAL A 202 -2.19 10.20 9.38
C VAL A 202 -2.16 11.52 10.16
N ASP A 203 -1.13 11.69 10.99
CA ASP A 203 -0.89 12.88 11.81
C ASP A 203 0.50 13.47 11.54
N PRO A 204 0.62 14.69 11.00
CA PRO A 204 1.92 15.28 10.67
C PRO A 204 2.80 15.60 11.90
N HIS A 205 2.23 15.62 13.11
CA HIS A 205 3.00 15.77 14.34
C HIS A 205 3.75 14.48 14.70
N ASP A 206 3.30 13.32 14.21
CA ASP A 206 3.99 12.04 14.29
C ASP A 206 4.40 11.53 12.91
N ALA A 207 5.50 12.10 12.40
CA ALA A 207 6.02 11.80 11.07
C ALA A 207 6.32 10.30 10.84
N ASN A 208 6.66 9.55 11.89
CA ASN A 208 7.00 8.13 11.76
C ASN A 208 5.74 7.29 11.57
N CYS A 209 4.71 7.50 12.41
CA CYS A 209 3.42 6.83 12.25
C CYS A 209 2.75 7.24 10.94
N MET A 210 2.74 8.55 10.63
CA MET A 210 2.17 9.06 9.38
C MET A 210 2.85 8.43 8.16
N LEU A 211 4.18 8.32 8.15
CA LEU A 211 4.90 7.70 7.03
C LEU A 211 4.40 6.28 6.74
N GLU A 212 4.28 5.44 7.78
CA GLU A 212 3.84 4.05 7.60
C GLU A 212 2.34 3.96 7.29
N ALA A 213 1.51 4.82 7.88
CA ALA A 213 0.08 4.90 7.61
C ALA A 213 -0.21 5.31 6.15
N VAL A 214 0.43 6.39 5.67
CA VAL A 214 0.26 6.89 4.30
C VAL A 214 0.74 5.86 3.28
N ARG A 215 1.83 5.13 3.56
CA ARG A 215 2.29 4.01 2.71
C ARG A 215 1.24 2.90 2.60
N LEU A 216 0.67 2.48 3.72
CA LEU A 216 -0.36 1.44 3.77
C LEU A 216 -1.59 1.83 2.95
N ILE A 217 -2.17 3.00 3.24
CA ILE A 217 -3.40 3.44 2.56
C ILE A 217 -3.16 3.76 1.07
N SER A 218 -1.95 4.15 0.67
CA SER A 218 -1.60 4.29 -0.75
C SER A 218 -1.70 2.95 -1.48
N VAL A 219 -1.18 1.87 -0.89
CA VAL A 219 -1.31 0.52 -1.46
C VAL A 219 -2.78 0.12 -1.53
N PHE A 220 -3.55 0.36 -0.47
CA PHE A 220 -4.97 0.02 -0.41
C PHE A 220 -5.80 0.76 -1.45
N CYS A 221 -5.48 2.03 -1.69
CA CYS A 221 -6.16 2.89 -2.66
C CYS A 221 -6.11 2.31 -4.09
N ILE A 222 -5.05 1.58 -4.43
CA ILE A 222 -4.83 1.01 -5.76
C ILE A 222 -5.66 -0.28 -5.96
N VAL A 223 -6.12 -0.93 -4.89
CA VAL A 223 -6.75 -2.25 -4.96
C VAL A 223 -8.21 -2.16 -5.42
N PRO A 224 -8.57 -2.68 -6.61
CA PRO A 224 -9.96 -2.72 -7.05
C PRO A 224 -10.74 -3.83 -6.33
N PRO A 225 -12.09 -3.75 -6.28
CA PRO A 225 -12.94 -2.70 -6.87
C PRO A 225 -13.24 -1.53 -5.92
N SER A 226 -12.90 -1.62 -4.64
CA SER A 226 -13.39 -0.70 -3.59
C SER A 226 -12.29 -0.05 -2.75
N GLY A 227 -11.02 -0.38 -2.95
CA GLY A 227 -9.92 0.12 -2.10
C GLY A 227 -9.85 1.64 -2.06
N HIS A 228 -9.90 2.31 -3.22
CA HIS A 228 -9.97 3.77 -3.32
C HIS A 228 -11.13 4.36 -2.49
N ARG A 229 -12.36 3.89 -2.70
CA ARG A 229 -13.55 4.37 -1.97
C ARG A 229 -13.43 4.17 -0.46
N LYS A 230 -12.91 3.03 -0.02
CA LYS A 230 -12.74 2.72 1.40
C LYS A 230 -11.70 3.63 2.07
N VAL A 231 -10.55 3.87 1.43
CA VAL A 231 -9.54 4.81 1.94
C VAL A 231 -10.12 6.22 2.02
N LEU A 232 -10.83 6.67 0.99
CA LEU A 232 -11.44 7.99 0.98
C LEU A 232 -12.52 8.15 2.06
N ALA A 233 -13.32 7.11 2.30
CA ALA A 233 -14.29 7.07 3.39
C ALA A 233 -13.58 7.18 4.75
N GLY A 234 -12.53 6.39 5.00
CA GLY A 234 -11.81 6.45 6.27
C GLY A 234 -11.12 7.79 6.55
N LEU A 235 -10.56 8.44 5.52
CA LEU A 235 -10.05 9.82 5.64
C LEU A 235 -11.18 10.81 5.98
N THR A 236 -12.37 10.60 5.41
CA THR A 236 -13.55 11.43 5.68
C THR A 236 -14.05 11.24 7.12
N ASP A 237 -14.11 10.01 7.63
CA ASP A 237 -14.49 9.71 9.02
C ASP A 237 -13.51 10.35 10.03
N CYS A 238 -12.21 10.29 9.72
CA CYS A 238 -11.18 10.96 10.53
C CYS A 238 -11.36 12.48 10.54
N SER A 239 -11.77 13.07 9.41
CA SER A 239 -12.04 14.51 9.29
C SER A 239 -13.18 14.96 10.20
N MET A 240 -14.23 14.13 10.33
CA MET A 240 -15.37 14.40 11.20
C MET A 240 -14.97 14.35 12.67
N THR A 241 -14.14 13.37 13.04
CA THR A 241 -13.66 13.19 14.43
C THR A 241 -12.72 14.33 14.84
N THR A 242 -11.81 14.73 13.95
CA THR A 242 -10.80 15.77 14.21
C THR A 242 -11.32 17.19 13.98
N LYS A 243 -12.50 17.35 13.36
CA LYS A 243 -13.06 18.62 12.89
C LYS A 243 -12.09 19.41 12.00
N LYS A 244 -11.22 18.71 11.29
CA LYS A 244 -10.30 19.25 10.28
C LYS A 244 -10.68 18.67 8.93
N PRO A 245 -10.49 19.39 7.83
CA PRO A 245 -10.71 18.82 6.51
C PRO A 245 -9.88 17.57 6.24
N ARG A 246 -10.45 16.59 5.53
CA ARG A 246 -9.88 15.24 5.34
C ARG A 246 -8.49 15.18 4.73
N PHE A 247 -8.11 16.19 3.96
CA PHE A 247 -6.82 16.26 3.27
C PHE A 247 -5.80 17.17 3.94
N THR A 248 -6.20 17.96 4.95
CA THR A 248 -5.29 18.86 5.66
C THR A 248 -4.06 18.14 6.24
N PRO A 249 -4.19 16.98 6.94
CA PRO A 249 -3.02 16.29 7.47
C PRO A 249 -2.02 15.86 6.39
N ILE A 250 -2.51 15.47 5.20
CA ILE A 250 -1.66 15.04 4.07
C ILE A 250 -0.88 16.23 3.51
N ILE A 251 -1.53 17.40 3.37
CA ILE A 251 -0.86 18.63 2.91
C ILE A 251 0.14 19.13 3.96
N GLU A 252 -0.22 19.10 5.24
CA GLU A 252 0.68 19.43 6.35
C GLU A 252 1.93 18.52 6.35
N GLY A 253 1.80 17.26 5.93
CA GLY A 253 2.94 16.36 5.73
C GLY A 253 3.93 16.80 4.65
N LEU A 254 3.50 17.63 3.68
CA LEU A 254 4.36 18.24 2.66
C LEU A 254 5.06 19.50 3.16
N THR A 255 4.41 20.26 4.05
CA THR A 255 4.80 21.64 4.37
C THR A 255 5.44 21.81 5.75
N LEU A 256 5.11 20.98 6.74
CA LEU A 256 5.61 21.15 8.12
C LEU A 256 7.04 20.63 8.30
N LYS A 257 7.46 19.64 7.51
CA LYS A 257 8.81 19.03 7.56
C LYS A 257 9.38 18.86 6.15
N PRO A 258 9.57 19.95 5.40
CA PRO A 258 9.97 19.90 3.98
C PRO A 258 11.33 19.21 3.75
N GLU A 259 12.18 19.15 4.78
CA GLU A 259 13.46 18.44 4.78
C GLU A 259 13.31 16.91 4.78
N ASN A 260 12.16 16.38 5.23
CA ASN A 260 11.90 14.94 5.21
C ASN A 260 11.42 14.50 3.84
N ALA A 261 12.37 14.31 2.91
CA ALA A 261 12.06 13.92 1.54
C ALA A 261 11.25 12.62 1.43
N THR A 262 11.42 11.69 2.38
CA THR A 262 10.69 10.42 2.39
C THR A 262 9.21 10.64 2.69
N LEU A 263 8.88 11.43 3.72
CA LEU A 263 7.49 11.74 4.06
C LEU A 263 6.82 12.53 2.94
N THR A 264 7.51 13.53 2.39
CA THR A 264 7.03 14.33 1.25
C THR A 264 6.69 13.44 0.05
N THR A 265 7.58 12.52 -0.31
CA THR A 265 7.37 11.57 -1.42
C THR A 265 6.11 10.74 -1.20
N VAL A 266 5.94 10.16 -0.01
CA VAL A 266 4.80 9.28 0.29
C VAL A 266 3.49 10.07 0.35
N CYS A 267 3.49 11.31 0.84
CA CYS A 267 2.30 12.17 0.83
C CYS A 267 1.88 12.53 -0.60
N LEU A 268 2.82 12.92 -1.47
CA LEU A 268 2.54 13.15 -2.89
C LEU A 268 2.06 11.88 -3.60
N GLN A 269 2.65 10.73 -3.27
CA GLN A 269 2.22 9.44 -3.79
C GLN A 269 0.76 9.15 -3.42
N LEU A 270 0.34 9.40 -2.18
CA LEU A 270 -1.06 9.22 -1.77
C LEU A 270 -1.99 10.18 -2.52
N ILE A 271 -1.60 11.46 -2.67
CA ILE A 271 -2.38 12.44 -3.46
C ILE A 271 -2.57 11.92 -4.89
N ASN A 272 -1.48 11.47 -5.52
CA ASN A 272 -1.51 10.88 -6.86
C ASN A 272 -2.39 9.64 -6.93
N CYS A 273 -2.35 8.76 -5.92
CA CYS A 273 -3.21 7.58 -5.86
C CYS A 273 -4.70 7.98 -5.76
N LEU A 274 -5.05 8.88 -4.85
CA LEU A 274 -6.44 9.32 -4.65
C LEU A 274 -7.01 10.00 -5.89
N ILE A 275 -6.20 10.76 -6.63
CA ILE A 275 -6.66 11.40 -7.86
C ILE A 275 -6.69 10.40 -9.02
N THR A 276 -5.63 9.64 -9.25
CA THR A 276 -5.52 8.78 -10.44
C THR A 276 -6.52 7.63 -10.43
N TYR A 277 -6.80 7.05 -9.26
CA TYR A 277 -7.70 5.91 -9.13
C TYR A 277 -9.16 6.31 -8.85
N ALA A 278 -9.53 7.59 -8.98
CA ALA A 278 -10.92 8.01 -8.94
C ALA A 278 -11.68 7.49 -10.18
N GLU A 279 -12.98 7.19 -10.00
CA GLU A 279 -13.79 6.43 -10.96
C GLU A 279 -13.95 7.11 -12.32
N ASP A 280 -14.08 8.44 -12.33
CA ASP A 280 -14.29 9.23 -13.53
C ASP A 280 -13.55 10.58 -13.46
N LEU A 281 -13.48 11.24 -14.62
CA LEU A 281 -12.82 12.53 -14.79
C LEU A 281 -13.39 13.64 -13.86
N ASP A 282 -14.70 13.62 -13.62
CA ASP A 282 -15.36 14.65 -12.83
C ASP A 282 -14.97 14.51 -11.36
N PHE A 283 -14.89 13.28 -10.87
CA PHE A 283 -14.43 12.99 -9.54
C PHE A 283 -12.92 13.24 -9.36
N ARG A 284 -12.09 12.94 -10.37
CA ARG A 284 -10.66 13.30 -10.35
C ARG A 284 -10.45 14.80 -10.18
N VAL A 285 -11.16 15.61 -10.98
CA VAL A 285 -11.08 17.08 -10.88
C VAL A 285 -11.66 17.60 -9.58
N HIS A 286 -12.74 17.01 -9.09
CA HIS A 286 -13.29 17.34 -7.77
C HIS A 286 -12.25 17.15 -6.65
N LEU A 287 -11.62 15.97 -6.58
CA LEU A 287 -10.60 15.67 -5.58
C LEU A 287 -9.37 16.58 -5.71
N ARG A 288 -8.89 16.82 -6.94
CA ARG A 288 -7.78 17.74 -7.19
C ARG A 288 -8.09 19.15 -6.69
N ASN A 289 -9.28 19.66 -6.99
CA ASN A 289 -9.71 20.98 -6.56
C ASN A 289 -9.86 21.06 -5.03
N GLU A 290 -10.29 19.98 -4.38
CA GLU A 290 -10.32 19.90 -2.93
C GLU A 290 -8.91 19.99 -2.32
N PHE A 291 -7.94 19.22 -2.83
CA PHE A 291 -6.54 19.35 -2.39
C PHE A 291 -5.99 20.76 -2.61
N TYR A 292 -6.28 21.38 -3.77
CA TYR A 292 -5.88 22.75 -4.04
C TYR A 292 -6.42 23.75 -3.02
N ARG A 293 -7.69 23.59 -2.57
CA ARG A 293 -8.28 24.45 -1.54
C ARG A 293 -7.56 24.36 -0.18
N TYR A 294 -6.87 23.25 0.09
CA TYR A 294 -6.17 23.02 1.35
C TYR A 294 -4.66 23.27 1.29
N GLY A 295 -4.16 23.93 0.25
CA GLY A 295 -2.76 24.39 0.17
C GLY A 295 -1.89 23.64 -0.84
N LEU A 296 -2.45 22.67 -1.59
CA LEU A 296 -1.66 21.97 -2.61
C LEU A 296 -1.28 22.91 -3.77
N ARG A 297 -2.09 23.91 -4.09
CA ARG A 297 -1.83 24.80 -5.23
C ARG A 297 -0.53 25.58 -5.02
N GLU A 298 -0.37 26.21 -3.87
CA GLU A 298 0.80 26.99 -3.49
C GLU A 298 2.06 26.12 -3.42
N TYR A 299 1.91 24.89 -2.91
CA TYR A 299 2.98 23.90 -2.90
C TYR A 299 3.42 23.57 -4.34
N MET A 300 2.49 23.22 -5.22
CA MET A 300 2.79 22.83 -6.61
C MET A 300 3.38 23.98 -7.42
N ASP A 301 2.85 25.21 -7.28
CA ASP A 301 3.38 26.40 -7.96
C ASP A 301 4.85 26.68 -7.60
N THR A 302 5.24 26.39 -6.36
CA THR A 302 6.62 26.51 -5.89
C THR A 302 7.46 25.32 -6.37
N ALA A 303 6.91 24.12 -6.25
CA ALA A 303 7.62 22.87 -6.54
C ALA A 303 7.93 22.72 -8.03
N GLU A 304 7.00 23.08 -8.93
CA GLU A 304 7.20 23.07 -10.38
C GLU A 304 8.32 24.04 -10.82
N LYS A 305 8.43 25.22 -10.18
CA LYS A 305 9.49 26.21 -10.48
C LYS A 305 10.87 25.81 -9.97
N LYS A 306 10.93 24.99 -8.92
CA LYS A 306 12.17 24.57 -8.25
C LYS A 306 12.38 23.06 -8.33
N ILE A 307 11.86 22.42 -9.38
CA ILE A 307 11.80 20.95 -9.46
C ILE A 307 13.18 20.31 -9.30
N ASP A 308 14.22 20.91 -9.89
CA ASP A 308 15.60 20.42 -9.83
C ASP A 308 16.22 20.45 -8.41
N CYS A 309 15.62 21.19 -7.48
CA CYS A 309 16.05 21.24 -6.08
C CYS A 309 15.50 20.09 -5.22
N TYR A 310 14.51 19.34 -5.72
CA TYR A 310 13.89 18.25 -4.96
C TYR A 310 14.60 16.91 -5.18
N HIS A 311 14.41 15.98 -4.25
CA HIS A 311 14.83 14.59 -4.42
C HIS A 311 14.14 13.96 -5.64
N LYS A 312 14.83 13.05 -6.36
CA LYS A 312 14.34 12.43 -7.60
C LYS A 312 12.93 11.83 -7.45
N ASP A 313 12.67 11.15 -6.33
CA ASP A 313 11.36 10.53 -6.10
C ASP A 313 10.24 11.58 -5.98
N ILE A 314 10.51 12.72 -5.34
CA ILE A 314 9.57 13.84 -5.25
C ILE A 314 9.34 14.44 -6.64
N GLN A 315 10.42 14.65 -7.41
CA GLN A 315 10.31 15.17 -8.79
C GLN A 315 9.37 14.31 -9.61
N THR A 316 9.49 12.99 -9.54
CA THR A 316 8.61 12.14 -10.33
C THR A 316 7.18 12.14 -9.82
N GLN A 317 6.93 12.24 -8.51
CA GLN A 317 5.55 12.40 -8.03
C GLN A 317 4.92 13.72 -8.49
N ILE A 318 5.69 14.82 -8.53
CA ILE A 318 5.25 16.11 -9.08
C ILE A 318 4.95 15.98 -10.58
N GLN A 319 5.86 15.38 -11.34
CA GLN A 319 5.69 15.18 -12.78
C GLN A 319 4.47 14.30 -13.08
N GLY A 320 4.27 13.21 -12.34
CA GLY A 320 3.09 12.35 -12.46
C GLY A 320 1.80 13.11 -12.19
N PHE A 321 1.77 13.94 -11.14
CA PHE A 321 0.62 14.81 -10.85
C PHE A 321 0.33 15.78 -12.00
N VAL A 322 1.37 16.47 -12.51
CA VAL A 322 1.25 17.45 -13.59
C VAL A 322 0.80 16.78 -14.89
N GLY A 323 1.30 15.59 -15.20
CA GLY A 323 0.88 14.79 -16.35
C GLY A 323 -0.62 14.52 -16.31
N VAL A 324 -1.12 13.92 -15.23
CA VAL A 324 -2.55 13.63 -15.06
C VAL A 324 -3.40 14.92 -15.05
N ARG A 325 -2.90 16.02 -14.46
CA ARG A 325 -3.59 17.33 -14.51
C ARG A 325 -3.78 17.82 -15.94
N ASN A 326 -2.75 17.72 -16.77
CA ASN A 326 -2.78 18.22 -18.15
C ASN A 326 -3.66 17.31 -19.03
N GLU A 327 -3.57 15.98 -18.87
CA GLU A 327 -4.47 15.02 -19.53
C GLU A 327 -5.94 15.32 -19.19
N ASP A 328 -6.26 15.49 -17.90
CA ASP A 328 -7.62 15.86 -17.48
C ASP A 328 -8.07 17.19 -18.11
N ALA A 329 -7.20 18.19 -18.22
CA ALA A 329 -7.52 19.48 -18.82
C ALA A 329 -7.82 19.37 -20.32
N GLU A 330 -7.07 18.54 -21.06
CA GLU A 330 -7.31 18.25 -22.48
C GLU A 330 -8.64 17.50 -22.69
N ASP A 331 -8.93 16.51 -21.85
CA ASP A 331 -10.21 15.78 -21.86
C ASP A 331 -11.39 16.73 -21.59
N TYR A 332 -11.26 17.62 -20.60
CA TYR A 332 -12.27 18.64 -20.32
C TYR A 332 -12.47 19.63 -21.47
N ALA A 333 -11.39 20.10 -22.08
CA ALA A 333 -11.47 21.01 -23.23
C ALA A 333 -12.19 20.34 -24.41
N THR A 334 -11.91 19.06 -24.65
CA THR A 334 -12.58 18.26 -25.68
C THR A 334 -14.07 18.10 -25.40
N ARG A 335 -14.47 17.78 -24.17
CA ARG A 335 -15.89 17.71 -23.76
C ARG A 335 -16.59 19.06 -23.92
N ALA A 336 -15.95 20.14 -23.51
CA ALA A 336 -16.50 21.49 -23.65
C ALA A 336 -16.72 21.88 -25.12
N GLN A 337 -15.79 21.51 -26.01
CA GLN A 337 -15.97 21.72 -27.46
C GLN A 337 -17.17 20.95 -28.01
N GLY A 338 -17.36 19.69 -27.62
CA GLY A 338 -18.53 18.91 -28.03
C GLY A 338 -19.84 19.56 -27.59
N VAL A 339 -19.94 20.00 -26.33
CA VAL A 339 -21.12 20.72 -25.81
C VAL A 339 -21.35 22.02 -26.57
N MET A 340 -20.30 22.79 -26.86
CA MET A 340 -20.44 24.01 -27.67
C MET A 340 -20.92 23.71 -29.09
N GLU A 341 -20.54 22.59 -29.70
CA GLU A 341 -21.03 22.19 -31.02
C GLU A 341 -22.50 21.78 -31.01
N GLU A 342 -22.94 21.03 -30.00
CA GLU A 342 -24.35 20.71 -29.79
C GLU A 342 -25.20 21.98 -29.58
N LEU A 343 -24.69 22.91 -28.77
CA LEU A 343 -25.35 24.18 -28.50
C LEU A 343 -25.32 25.18 -29.66
N LYS A 344 -24.49 24.95 -30.71
CA LYS A 344 -24.53 25.77 -31.93
C LYS A 344 -25.76 25.49 -32.79
N TYR A 345 -26.38 24.32 -32.66
CA TYR A 345 -27.61 23.94 -33.35
C TYR A 345 -28.67 23.44 -32.35
N PRO A 346 -29.12 24.30 -31.41
CA PRO A 346 -29.92 23.86 -30.26
C PRO A 346 -31.34 23.42 -30.65
N PHE A 347 -31.80 23.77 -31.86
CA PHE A 347 -33.13 23.44 -32.39
C PHE A 347 -33.04 23.28 -33.91
N VAL A 348 -32.89 22.04 -34.38
CA VAL A 348 -33.55 21.69 -35.65
C VAL A 348 -34.97 21.34 -35.24
N ASP A 349 -35.86 22.33 -35.28
CA ASP A 349 -37.29 22.03 -35.19
C ASP A 349 -37.60 21.03 -36.30
N PHE A 350 -37.94 19.79 -35.91
CA PHE A 350 -38.64 18.87 -36.77
C PHE A 350 -40.07 19.41 -36.93
N TYR A 351 -40.24 20.41 -37.79
CA TYR A 351 -41.52 20.61 -38.44
C TYR A 351 -41.54 19.74 -39.69
N ASP A 352 -42.58 18.89 -39.76
CA ASP A 352 -42.88 17.86 -40.76
C ASP A 352 -42.62 18.24 -42.23
#